data_AF-A0A7Y4P270-F1
#
_entry.id   AF-A0A7Y4P270-F1
#
_cell.length_a   1.000
_cell.length_b   1.000
_cell.length_c   1.000
_cell.angle_alpha   90.00
_cell.angle_beta   90.00
_cell.angle_gamma   90.00
#
_symmetry.space_group_name_H-M   'P 1'
#
loop_
_entity.id
_entity.type
_entity.pdbx_description
1 polymer ?
#
loop_
_entity_poly.entity_id
_entity_poly.type
_entity_poly.pdbx_seq_one_letter_code
_entity_poly.pdbx_strand_id
1 'polypeptide(L)'
;MRLQTGTGALEWDGSGALRIEYAEALAGLGPRVLPIEALRAVEVSAIELTLELREHADPLLSVSGGSLASIYRFEVAGAERLASELRIARARRGVPETAAPAWLVATPPAADALQGKDATVAVASGQLMFAYPRSASRRKKTEGNPRSVPLTDITAVSWEPGLFRIDTARTPLERPKPRHDPAALRVPARGFDALFFAARLLTRIQP
;
A
#
# COMPACT_ATOMS: atom_id res chain seq x y z
N MET A 1 -0.73 26.22 1.98
CA MET A 1 0.46 26.36 2.85
C MET A 1 1.46 25.26 2.50
N ARG A 2 2.73 25.59 2.26
CA ARG A 2 3.77 24.61 1.92
C ARG A 2 4.80 24.52 3.05
N LEU A 3 5.18 23.31 3.42
CA LEU A 3 6.15 23.00 4.48
C LEU A 3 7.21 22.06 3.91
N GLN A 4 8.49 22.44 4.01
CA GLN A 4 9.61 21.57 3.67
C GLN A 4 9.97 20.72 4.88
N THR A 5 10.30 19.46 4.66
CA THR A 5 10.63 18.47 5.70
C THR A 5 11.91 17.73 5.31
N GLY A 6 12.55 17.04 6.26
CA GLY A 6 13.71 16.19 5.95
C GLY A 6 13.39 15.03 5.01
N THR A 7 12.12 14.66 4.90
CA THR A 7 11.63 13.55 4.07
C THR A 7 10.87 13.98 2.82
N GLY A 8 10.78 15.29 2.53
CA GLY A 8 10.04 15.80 1.38
C GLY A 8 9.39 17.17 1.58
N ALA A 9 8.21 17.33 1.01
CA ALA A 9 7.40 18.54 1.12
C ALA A 9 5.92 18.20 1.32
N LEU A 10 5.26 19.02 2.14
CA LEU A 10 3.84 18.96 2.41
C LEU A 10 3.18 20.23 1.91
N GLU A 11 2.07 20.11 1.17
CA GLU A 11 1.32 21.25 0.67
C GLU A 11 -0.17 21.09 0.98
N TRP A 12 -0.64 21.91 1.92
CA TRP A 12 -2.03 21.97 2.34
C TRP A 12 -2.80 22.98 1.50
N ASP A 13 -3.93 22.56 0.92
CA ASP A 13 -4.77 23.39 0.06
C ASP A 13 -5.69 24.36 0.82
N GLY A 14 -5.76 24.25 2.16
CA GLY A 14 -6.61 25.09 3.01
C GLY A 14 -8.03 24.56 3.25
N SER A 15 -8.45 23.50 2.56
CA SER A 15 -9.87 23.15 2.45
C SER A 15 -10.22 21.66 2.54
N GLY A 16 -9.30 20.76 2.19
CA GLY A 16 -9.62 19.33 2.17
C GLY A 16 -8.50 18.36 1.81
N ALA A 17 -7.40 18.78 1.19
CA ALA A 17 -6.35 17.87 0.77
C ALA A 17 -4.94 18.33 1.12
N LEU A 18 -4.12 17.38 1.57
CA LEU A 18 -2.69 17.53 1.76
C LEU A 18 -1.96 16.80 0.64
N ARG A 19 -1.19 17.52 -0.16
CA ARG A 19 -0.27 16.93 -1.13
C ARG A 19 1.08 16.65 -0.46
N ILE A 20 1.62 15.47 -0.71
CA ILE A 20 2.89 14.97 -0.18
C ILE A 20 3.82 14.71 -1.36
N GLU A 21 5.01 15.29 -1.32
CA GLU A 21 6.09 15.03 -2.27
C GLU A 21 7.26 14.44 -1.50
N TYR A 22 7.65 13.20 -1.81
CA TYR A 22 8.72 12.50 -1.07
C TYR A 22 10.11 12.82 -1.63
N ALA A 23 11.09 12.93 -0.74
CA ALA A 23 12.50 13.09 -1.09
C ALA A 23 13.23 11.74 -1.31
N GLU A 24 14.39 11.81 -1.99
CA GLU A 24 15.39 10.75 -2.24
C GLU A 24 14.91 9.30 -2.05
N ALA A 25 14.98 8.79 -0.80
CA ALA A 25 14.73 7.39 -0.47
C ALA A 25 13.29 6.93 -0.76
N LEU A 26 12.34 7.85 -0.72
CA LEU A 26 10.91 7.60 -0.92
C LEU A 26 10.38 8.22 -2.23
N ALA A 27 11.23 8.87 -3.03
CA ALA A 27 10.82 9.51 -4.28
C ALA A 27 10.10 8.53 -5.25
N GLY A 28 10.49 7.25 -5.21
CA GLY A 28 9.84 6.19 -6.00
C GLY A 28 8.39 5.89 -5.61
N LEU A 29 7.90 6.35 -4.45
CA LEU A 29 6.47 6.29 -4.09
C LEU A 29 5.61 7.23 -4.96
N GLY A 30 6.24 8.24 -5.57
CA GLY A 30 5.55 9.30 -6.27
C GLY A 30 4.81 10.27 -5.33
N PRO A 31 4.26 11.37 -5.86
CA PRO A 31 3.48 12.30 -5.07
C PRO A 31 2.17 11.66 -4.62
N ARG A 32 1.70 12.03 -3.43
CA ARG A 32 0.44 11.55 -2.88
C ARG A 32 -0.49 12.69 -2.53
N VAL A 33 -1.79 12.45 -2.68
CA VAL A 33 -2.84 13.36 -2.23
C VAL A 33 -3.59 12.66 -1.12
N LEU A 34 -3.59 13.28 0.05
CA LEU A 34 -4.21 12.77 1.26
C LEU A 34 -5.43 13.63 1.58
N PRO A 35 -6.66 13.14 1.32
CA PRO A 35 -7.88 13.81 1.78
C PRO A 35 -7.91 13.85 3.30
N ILE A 36 -8.45 14.92 3.87
CA ILE A 36 -8.57 15.06 5.33
C ILE A 36 -9.41 13.94 5.95
N GLU A 37 -10.36 13.38 5.19
CA GLU A 37 -11.19 12.25 5.56
C GLU A 37 -10.39 10.95 5.77
N ALA A 38 -9.18 10.86 5.24
CA ALA A 38 -8.27 9.74 5.45
C ALA A 38 -7.57 9.80 6.81
N LEU A 39 -7.52 10.97 7.46
CA LEU A 39 -6.80 11.15 8.72
C LEU A 39 -7.62 10.69 9.92
N ARG A 40 -7.03 9.78 10.69
CA ARG A 40 -7.48 9.40 12.03
C ARG A 40 -6.98 10.42 13.05
N ALA A 41 -5.71 10.78 13.00
CA ALA A 41 -5.10 11.72 13.93
C ALA A 41 -3.97 12.52 13.25
N VAL A 42 -3.63 13.63 13.87
CA VAL A 42 -2.48 14.46 13.50
C VAL A 42 -1.71 14.73 14.77
N GLU A 43 -0.49 14.24 14.86
CA GLU A 43 0.40 14.40 16.01
C GLU A 43 1.57 15.31 15.62
N VAL A 44 1.99 16.17 16.54
CA VAL A 44 3.09 17.10 16.28
C VAL A 44 3.95 17.21 17.53
N SER A 45 5.25 17.18 17.33
CA SER A 45 6.28 17.49 18.32
C SER A 45 7.16 18.62 17.81
N ALA A 46 8.18 19.00 18.58
CA ALA A 46 9.10 20.07 18.19
C ALA A 46 9.88 19.78 16.88
N ILE A 47 10.02 18.50 16.50
CA ILE A 47 10.84 18.06 15.37
C ILE A 47 10.14 17.07 14.44
N GLU A 48 8.88 16.72 14.70
CA GLU A 48 8.18 15.70 13.92
C GLU A 48 6.69 16.04 13.75
N LEU A 49 6.18 15.79 12.55
CA LEU A 49 4.75 15.73 12.24
C LEU A 49 4.39 14.30 11.83
N THR A 50 3.44 13.70 12.53
CA THR A 50 2.92 12.36 12.23
C THR A 50 1.46 12.45 11.81
N LEU A 51 1.15 11.91 10.63
CA LEU A 51 -0.19 11.81 10.10
C LEU A 51 -0.67 10.36 10.26
N GLU A 52 -1.58 10.12 11.20
CA GLU A 52 -2.17 8.79 11.34
C GLU A 52 -3.36 8.66 10.40
N LEU A 53 -3.31 7.66 9.53
CA LEU A 53 -4.41 7.35 8.64
C LEU A 53 -5.40 6.41 9.31
N ARG A 54 -6.66 6.50 8.91
CA ARG A 54 -7.70 5.51 9.27
C ARG A 54 -7.35 4.17 8.63
N GLU A 55 -7.75 3.09 9.27
CA GLU A 55 -7.76 1.76 8.66
C GLU A 55 -8.54 1.81 7.34
N HIS A 56 -8.09 1.06 6.32
CA HIS A 56 -8.67 1.06 4.98
C HIS A 56 -8.65 2.40 4.22
N ALA A 57 -7.93 3.42 4.71
CA ALA A 57 -7.82 4.68 3.97
C ALA A 57 -6.78 4.61 2.83
N ASP A 58 -5.69 3.88 3.03
CA ASP A 58 -4.57 3.76 2.08
C ASP A 58 -4.23 2.30 1.77
N PRO A 59 -4.44 1.84 0.52
CA PRO A 59 -4.11 0.49 0.11
C PRO A 59 -2.63 0.12 0.32
N LEU A 60 -1.69 1.07 0.22
CA LEU A 60 -0.27 0.81 0.46
C LEU A 60 0.02 0.42 1.91
N LEU A 61 -0.64 1.08 2.87
CA LEU A 61 -0.53 0.71 4.29
C LEU A 61 -1.16 -0.65 4.56
N SER A 62 -2.33 -0.92 3.97
CA SER A 62 -3.04 -2.19 4.15
C SER A 62 -2.24 -3.39 3.62
N VAL A 63 -1.72 -3.34 2.39
CA VAL A 63 -0.94 -4.48 1.86
C VAL A 63 0.41 -4.66 2.55
N SER A 64 0.98 -3.59 3.10
CA SER A 64 2.27 -3.63 3.81
C SER A 64 2.15 -4.06 5.28
N GLY A 65 0.93 -4.29 5.79
CA GLY A 65 0.70 -4.61 7.20
C GLY A 65 1.20 -3.53 8.15
N GLY A 66 1.20 -2.26 7.71
CA GLY A 66 1.69 -1.13 8.51
C GLY A 66 3.22 -0.94 8.52
N SER A 67 4.00 -1.81 7.85
CA SER A 67 5.46 -1.63 7.75
C SER A 67 5.86 -0.33 7.02
N LEU A 68 4.95 0.27 6.24
CA LEU A 68 5.12 1.57 5.60
C LEU A 68 4.49 2.74 6.37
N ALA A 69 4.08 2.57 7.64
CA ALA A 69 3.48 3.68 8.40
C ALA A 69 4.41 4.90 8.53
N SER A 70 5.72 4.70 8.46
CA SER A 70 6.72 5.77 8.51
C SER A 70 6.66 6.73 7.30
N ILE A 71 6.02 6.37 6.18
CA ILE A 71 5.87 7.27 5.02
C ILE A 71 4.94 8.47 5.32
N TYR A 72 4.29 8.47 6.48
CA TYR A 72 3.44 9.55 6.98
C TYR A 72 4.03 10.24 8.22
N ARG A 73 5.32 10.03 8.49
CA ARG A 73 6.10 10.72 9.52
C ARG A 73 7.10 11.63 8.85
N PHE A 74 7.11 12.89 9.26
CA PHE A 74 7.91 13.93 8.64
C PHE A 74 8.76 14.61 9.69
N GLU A 75 10.08 14.55 9.50
CA GLU A 75 11.03 15.31 10.31
C GLU A 75 10.97 16.78 9.92
N VAL A 76 10.44 17.63 10.79
CA VAL A 76 10.23 19.05 10.52
C VAL A 76 10.04 19.86 11.81
N ALA A 77 10.69 21.02 11.88
CA ALA A 77 10.43 22.02 12.91
C ALA A 77 9.34 23.00 12.44
N GLY A 78 8.53 23.51 13.37
CA GLY A 78 7.52 24.54 13.06
C GLY A 78 6.24 24.00 12.41
N ALA A 79 5.93 22.70 12.58
CA ALA A 79 4.75 22.08 11.99
C ALA A 79 3.44 22.35 12.77
N GLU A 80 3.49 23.07 13.89
CA GLU A 80 2.35 23.32 14.78
C GLU A 80 1.19 23.99 14.06
N ARG A 81 1.50 24.95 13.17
CA ARG A 81 0.47 25.63 12.37
C ARG A 81 -0.23 24.67 11.41
N LEU A 82 0.53 23.86 10.66
CA LEU A 82 -0.03 22.86 9.76
C LEU A 82 -0.86 21.82 10.53
N ALA A 83 -0.33 21.31 11.62
CA ALA A 83 -1.05 20.36 12.47
C ALA A 83 -2.37 20.93 12.99
N SER A 84 -2.36 22.20 13.44
CA SER A 84 -3.58 22.89 13.88
C SER A 84 -4.60 23.05 12.76
N GLU A 85 -4.19 23.50 11.57
CA GLU A 85 -5.08 23.65 10.42
C GLU A 85 -5.69 22.31 9.98
N LEU A 86 -4.91 21.23 9.95
CA LEU A 86 -5.41 19.88 9.63
C LEU A 86 -6.40 19.37 10.69
N ARG A 87 -6.10 19.56 11.98
CA ARG A 87 -7.03 19.18 13.07
C ARG A 87 -8.35 19.93 12.98
N ILE A 88 -8.30 21.24 12.72
CA ILE A 88 -9.49 22.06 12.52
C ILE A 88 -10.29 21.59 11.31
N ALA A 89 -9.63 21.32 10.18
CA ALA A 89 -10.29 20.81 8.98
C ALA A 89 -10.94 19.44 9.24
N ARG A 90 -10.25 18.53 9.91
CA ARG A 90 -10.77 17.21 10.31
C ARG A 90 -12.02 17.33 11.19
N ALA A 91 -11.97 18.18 12.21
CA ALA A 91 -13.09 18.43 13.10
C ALA A 91 -14.29 19.04 12.35
N ARG A 92 -14.05 20.02 11.47
CA ARG A 92 -15.09 20.64 10.63
C ARG A 92 -15.78 19.65 9.69
N ARG A 93 -15.03 18.66 9.18
CA ARG A 93 -15.56 17.61 8.29
C ARG A 93 -16.21 16.45 9.06
N GLY A 94 -16.13 16.45 10.40
CA GLY A 94 -16.70 15.38 11.22
C GLY A 94 -16.08 14.01 10.93
N VAL A 95 -14.77 13.97 10.62
CA VAL A 95 -14.10 12.72 10.27
C VAL A 95 -14.06 11.77 11.47
N PRO A 96 -14.63 10.55 11.38
CA PRO A 96 -14.65 9.61 12.49
C PRO A 96 -13.27 8.96 12.70
N GLU A 97 -13.09 8.30 13.86
CA GLU A 97 -11.89 7.52 14.17
C GLU A 97 -11.96 6.07 13.68
N THR A 98 -13.11 5.65 13.14
CA THR A 98 -13.35 4.30 12.60
C THR A 98 -12.66 4.10 11.25
N ALA A 99 -12.59 2.85 10.78
CA ALA A 99 -12.09 2.52 9.45
C ALA A 99 -12.79 3.35 8.35
N ALA A 100 -12.05 3.65 7.28
CA ALA A 100 -12.61 4.26 6.08
C ALA A 100 -13.57 3.29 5.39
N PRO A 101 -14.72 3.78 4.88
CA PRO A 101 -15.69 2.93 4.20
C PRO A 101 -15.23 2.49 2.80
N ALA A 102 -14.20 3.15 2.26
CA ALA A 102 -13.57 2.88 0.97
C ALA A 102 -12.14 3.43 0.98
N TRP A 103 -11.34 3.08 -0.03
CA TRP A 103 -10.01 3.64 -0.21
C TRP A 103 -10.08 5.14 -0.52
N LEU A 104 -9.42 5.96 0.30
CA LEU A 104 -9.42 7.42 0.17
C LEU A 104 -8.15 7.93 -0.50
N VAL A 105 -7.04 7.22 -0.32
CA VAL A 105 -5.76 7.55 -0.95
C VAL A 105 -5.59 6.71 -2.21
N ALA A 106 -5.37 7.39 -3.34
CA ALA A 106 -5.15 6.73 -4.61
C ALA A 106 -3.91 5.82 -4.56
N THR A 107 -4.01 4.67 -5.23
CA THR A 107 -2.86 3.80 -5.49
C THR A 107 -1.99 4.43 -6.57
N PRO A 108 -0.65 4.39 -6.42
CA PRO A 108 0.25 4.74 -7.50
C PRO A 108 -0.02 3.85 -8.73
N PRO A 109 0.14 4.37 -9.96
CA PRO A 109 -0.01 3.58 -11.17
C PRO A 109 0.90 2.33 -11.12
N ALA A 110 0.32 1.17 -11.41
CA ALA A 110 1.04 -0.10 -11.44
C ALA A 110 0.74 -0.82 -12.75
N ALA A 111 1.67 -1.64 -13.24
CA ALA A 111 1.41 -2.52 -14.37
C ALA A 111 0.35 -3.59 -14.02
N ASP A 112 -0.33 -4.14 -15.03
CA ASP A 112 -1.23 -5.29 -14.84
C ASP A 112 -0.49 -6.63 -14.71
N ALA A 113 0.84 -6.62 -14.85
CA ALA A 113 1.70 -7.77 -14.62
C ALA A 113 2.89 -7.40 -13.75
N LEU A 114 3.33 -8.36 -12.93
CA LEU A 114 4.48 -8.26 -12.06
C LEU A 114 5.39 -9.47 -12.28
N GLN A 115 6.63 -9.18 -12.66
CA GLN A 115 7.66 -10.19 -12.86
C GLN A 115 8.34 -10.50 -11.52
N GLY A 116 8.28 -11.75 -11.08
CA GLY A 116 9.06 -12.26 -9.96
C GLY A 116 10.19 -13.18 -10.42
N LYS A 117 10.95 -13.66 -9.44
CA LYS A 117 12.03 -14.64 -9.64
C LYS A 117 11.50 -16.04 -9.98
N ASP A 118 10.32 -16.38 -9.47
CA ASP A 118 9.76 -17.74 -9.56
C ASP A 118 8.36 -17.83 -10.15
N ALA A 119 7.78 -16.71 -10.58
CA ALA A 119 6.64 -16.66 -11.48
C ALA A 119 6.55 -15.29 -12.15
N THR A 120 5.66 -15.16 -13.11
CA THR A 120 5.08 -13.89 -13.54
C THR A 120 3.62 -13.91 -13.11
N VAL A 121 3.17 -12.87 -12.41
CA VAL A 121 1.75 -12.71 -12.07
C VAL A 121 1.12 -11.65 -12.94
N ALA A 122 -0.10 -11.87 -13.40
CA ALA A 122 -0.83 -10.90 -14.21
C ALA A 122 -2.32 -10.92 -13.90
N VAL A 123 -2.95 -9.75 -13.88
CA VAL A 123 -4.39 -9.64 -13.75
C VAL A 123 -5.00 -9.53 -15.15
N ALA A 124 -5.87 -10.46 -15.49
CA ALA A 124 -6.59 -10.48 -16.76
C ALA A 124 -7.97 -11.10 -16.59
N SER A 125 -9.00 -10.51 -17.20
CA SER A 125 -10.36 -11.07 -17.25
C SER A 125 -10.94 -11.50 -15.88
N GLY A 126 -10.72 -10.69 -14.84
CA GLY A 126 -11.21 -11.01 -13.49
C GLY A 126 -10.45 -12.15 -12.79
N GLN A 127 -9.27 -12.50 -13.27
CA GLN A 127 -8.40 -13.54 -12.72
C GLN A 127 -7.01 -12.98 -12.40
N LEU A 128 -6.36 -13.52 -11.37
CA LEU A 128 -4.93 -13.42 -11.15
C LEU A 128 -4.25 -14.70 -11.67
N MET A 129 -3.45 -14.53 -12.71
CA MET A 129 -2.74 -15.60 -13.40
C MET A 129 -1.32 -15.71 -12.87
N PHE A 130 -0.86 -16.91 -12.54
CA PHE A 130 0.53 -17.23 -12.22
C PHE A 130 1.12 -18.08 -13.34
N ALA A 131 2.13 -17.56 -14.02
CA ALA A 131 2.93 -18.28 -15.00
C ALA A 131 4.28 -18.65 -14.40
N TYR A 132 4.56 -19.95 -14.21
CA TYR A 132 5.79 -20.40 -13.56
C TYR A 132 6.86 -20.81 -14.58
N PRO A 133 8.12 -20.37 -14.45
CA PRO A 133 9.20 -20.82 -15.31
C PRO A 133 9.49 -22.32 -15.07
N ARG A 134 10.16 -22.97 -16.03
CA ARG A 134 10.54 -24.40 -15.89
C ARG A 134 11.32 -24.68 -14.60
N SER A 135 12.17 -23.75 -14.18
CA SER A 135 13.01 -23.81 -12.98
C SER A 135 12.24 -23.70 -11.65
N ALA A 136 10.97 -23.28 -11.64
CA ALA A 136 10.17 -23.23 -10.42
C ALA A 136 9.88 -24.65 -9.89
N SER A 137 9.85 -24.79 -8.56
CA SER A 137 9.73 -26.09 -7.90
C SER A 137 8.42 -26.80 -8.25
N ARG A 138 8.41 -28.14 -8.21
CA ARG A 138 7.17 -28.92 -8.41
C ARG A 138 6.09 -28.53 -7.39
N ARG A 139 6.50 -28.26 -6.14
CA ARG A 139 5.60 -27.79 -5.07
C ARG A 139 4.94 -26.44 -5.40
N LYS A 140 5.65 -25.53 -6.07
CA LYS A 140 5.09 -24.25 -6.51
C LYS A 140 3.94 -24.41 -7.53
N LYS A 141 4.01 -25.47 -8.34
CA LYS A 141 3.11 -25.74 -9.48
C LYS A 141 1.97 -26.70 -9.14
N THR A 142 1.79 -27.05 -7.86
CA THR A 142 0.80 -28.07 -7.44
C THR A 142 -0.63 -27.68 -7.75
N GLU A 143 -0.89 -26.38 -7.87
CA GLU A 143 -2.23 -25.83 -8.15
C GLU A 143 -2.42 -25.42 -9.62
N GLY A 144 -1.50 -25.82 -10.51
CA GLY A 144 -1.57 -25.53 -11.94
C GLY A 144 -0.32 -24.82 -12.48
N ASN A 145 -0.11 -24.91 -13.79
CA ASN A 145 0.91 -24.16 -14.51
C ASN A 145 0.51 -23.93 -15.98
N PRO A 146 -0.10 -22.76 -16.31
CA PRO A 146 -0.38 -21.63 -15.42
C PRO A 146 -1.45 -21.96 -14.37
N ARG A 147 -1.40 -21.27 -13.23
CA ARG A 147 -2.45 -21.29 -12.20
C ARG A 147 -3.29 -20.03 -12.35
N SER A 148 -4.61 -20.16 -12.24
CA SER A 148 -5.55 -19.03 -12.27
C SER A 148 -6.31 -18.97 -10.95
N VAL A 149 -6.44 -17.77 -10.39
CA VAL A 149 -7.22 -17.53 -9.18
C VAL A 149 -8.25 -16.43 -9.47
N PRO A 150 -9.56 -16.68 -9.33
CA PRO A 150 -10.56 -15.63 -9.46
C PRO A 150 -10.30 -14.51 -8.47
N LEU A 151 -10.43 -13.25 -8.91
CA LEU A 151 -10.24 -12.11 -8.03
C LEU A 151 -11.21 -12.14 -6.84
N THR A 152 -12.43 -12.67 -7.06
CA THR A 152 -13.46 -12.87 -6.03
C THR A 152 -13.07 -13.89 -4.96
N ASP A 153 -12.12 -14.77 -5.24
CA ASP A 153 -11.68 -15.80 -4.31
C ASP A 153 -10.50 -15.31 -3.44
N ILE A 154 -9.92 -14.15 -3.78
CA ILE A 154 -8.80 -13.56 -3.04
C ILE A 154 -9.37 -12.77 -1.86
N THR A 155 -9.00 -13.17 -0.65
CA THR A 155 -9.49 -12.57 0.60
C THR A 155 -8.53 -11.54 1.18
N ALA A 156 -7.23 -11.65 0.88
CA ALA A 156 -6.23 -10.68 1.29
C ALA A 156 -5.06 -10.64 0.30
N VAL A 157 -4.36 -9.50 0.31
CA VAL A 157 -3.12 -9.28 -0.44
C VAL A 157 -2.11 -8.73 0.54
N SER A 158 -0.92 -9.32 0.59
CA SER A 158 0.17 -8.86 1.43
C SER A 158 1.45 -8.67 0.63
N TRP A 159 2.22 -7.70 1.06
CA TRP A 159 3.53 -7.38 0.53
C TRP A 159 4.50 -7.06 1.68
N GLU A 160 5.71 -7.57 1.54
CA GLU A 160 6.88 -7.17 2.32
C GLU A 160 8.09 -7.13 1.37
N PRO A 161 9.19 -6.46 1.73
CA PRO A 161 10.38 -6.43 0.89
C PRO A 161 10.84 -7.83 0.45
N GLY A 162 10.70 -8.12 -0.84
CA GLY A 162 11.11 -9.39 -1.46
C GLY A 162 10.00 -10.43 -1.61
N LEU A 163 8.78 -10.15 -1.13
CA LEU A 163 7.68 -11.10 -1.15
C LEU A 163 6.33 -10.42 -1.42
N PHE A 164 5.60 -10.96 -2.38
CA PHE A 164 4.18 -10.70 -2.59
C PHE A 164 3.40 -11.99 -2.32
N ARG A 165 2.22 -11.88 -1.69
CA ARG A 165 1.35 -13.00 -1.37
C ARG A 165 -0.12 -12.63 -1.53
N ILE A 166 -0.91 -13.61 -1.93
CA ILE A 166 -2.37 -13.56 -1.84
C ILE A 166 -2.86 -14.61 -0.85
N ASP A 167 -4.00 -14.34 -0.24
CA ASP A 167 -4.76 -15.29 0.56
C ASP A 167 -6.11 -15.57 -0.12
N THR A 168 -6.63 -16.75 0.14
CA THR A 168 -7.93 -17.25 -0.30
C THR A 168 -8.53 -18.04 0.85
N ALA A 169 -9.82 -18.39 0.77
CA ALA A 169 -10.46 -19.27 1.75
C ALA A 169 -9.77 -20.65 1.93
N ARG A 170 -8.95 -21.07 0.95
CA ARG A 170 -8.17 -22.34 1.00
C ARG A 170 -6.74 -22.15 1.50
N THR A 171 -6.37 -20.95 1.93
CA THR A 171 -5.03 -20.68 2.44
C THR A 171 -4.78 -21.51 3.69
N PRO A 172 -3.70 -22.31 3.74
CA PRO A 172 -3.35 -23.06 4.93
C PRO A 172 -2.90 -22.11 6.04
N LEU A 173 -3.23 -22.45 7.29
CA LEU A 173 -2.80 -21.71 8.48
C LEU A 173 -1.26 -21.65 8.54
N GLU A 174 -0.59 -22.79 8.32
CA GLU A 174 0.86 -22.86 8.19
C GLU A 174 1.26 -22.76 6.72
N ARG A 175 1.83 -21.61 6.33
CA ARG A 175 2.24 -21.37 4.96
C ARG A 175 3.58 -22.03 4.63
N PRO A 176 3.71 -22.66 3.44
CA PRO A 176 5.01 -23.10 2.96
C PRO A 176 6.01 -21.94 2.85
N LYS A 177 7.31 -22.27 2.84
CA LYS A 177 8.35 -21.29 2.50
C LYS A 177 8.05 -20.67 1.12
N PRO A 178 8.31 -19.37 0.89
CA PRO A 178 7.93 -18.67 -0.34
C PRO A 178 8.30 -19.37 -1.67
N ARG A 179 9.47 -20.05 -1.71
CA ARG A 179 9.93 -20.82 -2.89
C ARG A 179 9.05 -22.02 -3.26
N HIS A 180 8.17 -22.45 -2.37
CA HIS A 180 7.31 -23.63 -2.49
C HIS A 180 5.82 -23.29 -2.39
N ASP A 181 5.48 -22.06 -1.98
CA ASP A 181 4.13 -21.57 -1.79
C ASP A 181 3.51 -21.12 -3.12
N PRO A 182 2.49 -21.80 -3.68
CA PRO A 182 1.88 -21.45 -4.96
C PRO A 182 1.25 -20.04 -4.97
N ALA A 183 0.87 -19.52 -3.80
CA ALA A 183 0.21 -18.22 -3.61
C ALA A 183 1.20 -17.08 -3.31
N ALA A 184 2.50 -17.38 -3.30
CA ALA A 184 3.56 -16.40 -3.14
C ALA A 184 4.25 -16.06 -4.46
N LEU A 185 4.86 -14.89 -4.53
CA LEU A 185 5.80 -14.48 -5.56
C LEU A 185 7.03 -13.88 -4.90
N ARG A 186 8.22 -14.40 -5.24
CA ARG A 186 9.46 -13.75 -4.82
C ARG A 186 9.78 -12.61 -5.78
N VAL A 187 9.87 -11.40 -5.25
CA VAL A 187 10.11 -10.17 -6.01
C VAL A 187 11.44 -9.56 -5.59
N PRO A 188 11.99 -8.58 -6.34
CA PRO A 188 13.10 -7.78 -5.83
C PRO A 188 12.73 -7.12 -4.49
N ALA A 189 13.66 -7.10 -3.54
CA ALA A 189 13.44 -6.45 -2.24
C ALA A 189 13.51 -4.91 -2.32
N ARG A 190 14.05 -4.38 -3.43
CA ARG A 190 14.13 -2.95 -3.72
C ARG A 190 13.06 -2.57 -4.74
N GLY A 191 12.65 -1.31 -4.71
CA GLY A 191 11.65 -0.76 -5.61
C GLY A 191 10.22 -0.93 -5.08
N PHE A 192 9.28 -0.28 -5.77
CA PHE A 192 7.89 -0.21 -5.34
C PHE A 192 6.92 -0.95 -6.26
N ASP A 193 7.38 -1.51 -7.38
CA ASP A 193 6.51 -2.16 -8.37
C ASP A 193 5.62 -3.26 -7.76
N ALA A 194 6.20 -4.12 -6.93
CA ALA A 194 5.47 -5.18 -6.27
C ALA A 194 4.47 -4.65 -5.22
N LEU A 195 4.84 -3.59 -4.51
CA LEU A 195 3.97 -2.90 -3.56
C LEU A 195 2.79 -2.25 -4.30
N PHE A 196 3.05 -1.54 -5.40
CA PHE A 196 2.03 -0.87 -6.20
C PHE A 196 1.09 -1.87 -6.86
N PHE A 197 1.64 -2.97 -7.39
CA PHE A 197 0.86 -4.08 -7.92
C PHE A 197 -0.05 -4.68 -6.84
N ALA A 198 0.49 -4.92 -5.63
CA ALA A 198 -0.29 -5.43 -4.50
C ALA A 198 -1.43 -4.50 -4.11
N ALA A 199 -1.15 -3.21 -3.97
CA ALA A 199 -2.14 -2.20 -3.63
C ALA A 199 -3.21 -2.07 -4.72
N ARG A 200 -2.83 -2.05 -6.01
CA ARG A 200 -3.78 -2.04 -7.12
C ARG A 200 -4.64 -3.31 -7.14
N LEU A 201 -4.07 -4.48 -6.85
CA LEU A 201 -4.82 -5.72 -6.73
C LEU A 201 -5.81 -5.65 -5.56
N LEU A 202 -5.40 -5.13 -4.40
CA LEU A 202 -6.26 -4.95 -3.23
C LEU A 202 -7.50 -4.11 -3.58
N THR A 203 -7.32 -2.98 -4.26
CA THR A 203 -8.45 -2.12 -4.70
C THR A 203 -9.39 -2.78 -5.71
N ARG A 204 -8.99 -3.89 -6.35
CA ARG A 204 -9.87 -4.64 -7.27
C ARG A 204 -10.70 -5.69 -6.56
N ILE A 205 -10.19 -6.24 -5.46
CA ILE A 205 -10.87 -7.30 -4.68
C ILE A 205 -11.72 -6.70 -3.56
N GLN A 206 -11.39 -5.48 -3.13
CA GLN A 206 -12.11 -4.68 -2.16
C GLN A 206 -12.25 -3.28 -2.77
N PRO A 207 -13.22 -3.01 -3.64
CA PRO A 207 -13.38 -1.70 -4.28
C PRO A 207 -13.85 -0.62 -3.29
#